data_AF-A0A969QUL6-F1
#
_entry.id   AF-A0A969QUL6-F1
#
_cell.length_a   1.000
_cell.length_b   1.000
_cell.length_c   1.000
_cell.angle_alpha   90.00
_cell.angle_beta   90.00
_cell.angle_gamma   90.00
#
_symmetry.space_group_name_H-M   'P 1'
#
loop_
_entity.id
_entity.type
_entity.pdbx_description
1 polymer ?
#
loop_
_entity_poly.entity_id
_entity_poly.type
_entity_poly.pdbx_seq_one_letter_code
_entity_poly.pdbx_strand_id
1 'polypeptide(L)'
;MADTETAPLTGKALLQKVKDLPTLSRRAKAKQCGYFTVRGGEVRVDVKGFYDALLAAQGIRLDPESGKDGRGREATYKVSVHKNGQIVIGTAYTSEMGLKPGDEFTIKLGYKHIHLRQLDKD
;
A
#
# COMPACT_ATOMS: atom_id res chain seq x y z
N MET A 1 -1.24 -26.06 22.51
CA MET A 1 -1.74 -26.97 21.48
C MET A 1 -2.21 -26.12 20.31
N ALA A 2 -1.59 -26.33 19.14
CA ALA A 2 -1.91 -25.85 17.80
C ALA A 2 -2.16 -24.33 17.62
N ASP A 3 -1.09 -23.60 17.29
CA ASP A 3 -1.14 -22.35 16.53
C ASP A 3 -1.71 -22.66 15.13
N THR A 4 -3.03 -22.69 15.00
CA THR A 4 -3.68 -22.80 13.69
C THR A 4 -3.64 -21.45 12.98
N GLU A 5 -2.59 -21.23 12.21
CA GLU A 5 -2.63 -20.38 11.01
C GLU A 5 -3.72 -20.93 10.09
N THR A 6 -4.96 -20.50 10.31
CA THR A 6 -6.08 -20.86 9.45
C THR A 6 -5.95 -19.97 8.22
N ALA A 7 -5.54 -20.56 7.09
CA ALA A 7 -5.51 -19.85 5.82
C ALA A 7 -6.85 -19.12 5.59
N PRO A 8 -6.83 -17.82 5.25
CA PRO A 8 -8.05 -17.03 5.12
C PRO A 8 -8.94 -17.61 4.02
N LEU A 9 -10.23 -17.79 4.30
CA LEU A 9 -11.20 -18.25 3.31
C LEU A 9 -11.36 -17.19 2.23
N THR A 10 -11.36 -17.58 0.96
CA THR A 10 -11.51 -16.66 -0.17
C THR A 10 -12.61 -17.13 -1.14
N GLY A 11 -13.07 -16.23 -2.00
CA GLY A 11 -14.04 -16.56 -3.05
C GLY A 11 -15.37 -17.11 -2.53
N LYS A 12 -15.87 -18.18 -3.18
CA LYS A 12 -17.19 -18.77 -2.87
C LYS A 12 -17.28 -19.34 -1.45
N ALA A 13 -16.18 -19.88 -0.92
CA ALA A 13 -16.13 -20.47 0.42
C ALA A 13 -16.32 -19.40 1.52
N LEU A 14 -15.74 -18.22 1.32
CA LEU A 14 -15.95 -17.06 2.18
C LEU A 14 -17.43 -16.62 2.19
N LEU A 15 -18.05 -16.52 1.01
CA LEU A 15 -19.45 -16.08 0.89
C LEU A 15 -20.42 -17.06 1.56
N GLN A 16 -20.18 -18.37 1.44
CA GLN A 16 -20.99 -19.40 2.11
C GLN A 16 -20.90 -19.27 3.64
N LYS A 17 -19.68 -19.27 4.20
CA LYS A 17 -19.49 -19.11 5.65
C LYS A 17 -20.08 -17.81 6.20
N VAL A 18 -19.98 -16.71 5.46
CA VAL A 18 -20.54 -15.42 5.92
C VAL A 18 -22.07 -15.42 5.92
N LYS A 19 -22.70 -16.15 4.99
CA LYS A 19 -24.15 -16.36 4.98
C LYS A 19 -24.63 -17.25 6.13
N ASP A 20 -23.83 -18.22 6.53
CA ASP A 20 -24.15 -19.14 7.65
C ASP A 20 -24.05 -18.46 9.03
N LEU A 21 -23.45 -17.27 9.10
CA LEU A 21 -23.18 -16.53 10.34
C LEU A 21 -23.92 -15.19 10.43
N PRO A 22 -25.22 -15.06 10.13
CA PRO A 22 -25.89 -13.76 9.97
C PRO A 22 -25.83 -12.89 11.24
N THR A 23 -25.90 -13.52 12.41
CA THR A 23 -26.03 -12.90 13.74
C THR A 23 -24.73 -12.32 14.31
N LEU A 24 -23.57 -12.65 13.73
CA LEU A 24 -22.28 -12.22 14.26
C LEU A 24 -21.88 -10.81 13.79
N SER A 25 -21.17 -10.09 14.67
CA SER A 25 -20.54 -8.82 14.31
C SER A 25 -19.47 -9.01 13.25
N ARG A 26 -19.19 -7.96 12.48
CA ARG A 26 -18.28 -8.02 11.32
C ARG A 26 -16.86 -8.47 11.72
N ARG A 27 -16.37 -8.04 12.89
CA ARG A 27 -15.11 -8.52 13.48
C ARG A 27 -15.13 -10.00 13.84
N ALA A 28 -16.24 -10.50 14.40
CA ALA A 28 -16.38 -11.91 14.74
C ALA A 28 -16.45 -12.79 13.48
N LYS A 29 -17.14 -12.33 12.42
CA LYS A 29 -17.15 -12.97 11.10
C LYS A 29 -15.74 -13.07 10.51
N ALA A 30 -15.00 -11.97 10.48
CA ALA A 30 -13.62 -11.94 9.99
C ALA A 30 -12.73 -12.95 10.75
N LYS A 31 -12.84 -13.00 12.08
CA LYS A 31 -12.12 -13.97 12.91
C LYS A 31 -12.47 -15.42 12.55
N GLN A 32 -13.74 -15.75 12.38
CA GLN A 32 -14.17 -17.11 11.98
C GLN A 32 -13.81 -17.49 10.53
N CYS A 33 -13.59 -16.48 9.68
CA CYS A 33 -13.18 -16.67 8.29
C CYS A 33 -11.64 -16.74 8.11
N GLY A 34 -10.87 -16.69 9.20
CA GLY A 34 -9.40 -16.78 9.17
C GLY A 34 -8.68 -15.44 9.00
N TYR A 35 -9.38 -14.30 9.08
CA TYR A 35 -8.78 -12.96 8.96
C TYR A 35 -8.34 -12.43 10.32
N PHE A 36 -7.44 -13.15 10.97
CA PHE A 36 -6.81 -12.69 12.20
C PHE A 36 -5.35 -13.13 12.23
N THR A 37 -4.53 -12.32 12.88
CA THR A 37 -3.13 -12.63 13.15
C THR A 37 -2.94 -12.65 14.67
N VAL A 38 -2.19 -13.64 15.16
CA VAL A 38 -1.79 -13.72 16.55
C VAL A 38 -0.32 -13.35 16.60
N ARG A 39 0.01 -12.23 17.25
CA ARG A 39 1.41 -11.82 17.42
C ARG A 39 1.67 -11.57 18.90
N GLY A 40 2.54 -12.39 19.49
CA GLY A 40 2.90 -12.27 20.92
C GLY A 40 1.73 -12.48 21.88
N GLY A 41 0.75 -13.33 21.53
CA GLY A 41 -0.43 -13.61 22.35
C GLY A 41 -1.61 -12.64 22.18
N GLU A 42 -1.42 -11.53 21.46
CA GLU A 42 -2.50 -10.59 21.13
C GLU A 42 -3.13 -10.96 19.78
N VAL A 43 -4.46 -11.10 19.75
CA VAL A 43 -5.23 -11.41 18.54
C VAL A 43 -5.64 -10.11 17.84
N ARG A 44 -5.07 -9.84 16.67
CA ARG A 44 -5.47 -8.73 15.80
C ARG A 44 -6.31 -9.23 14.65
N VAL A 45 -7.52 -8.72 14.55
CA VAL A 45 -8.44 -9.05 13.45
C VAL A 45 -8.18 -8.13 12.27
N ASP A 46 -7.87 -8.70 11.10
CA ASP A 46 -7.73 -7.95 9.86
C ASP A 46 -9.09 -7.77 9.19
N VAL A 47 -9.79 -6.72 9.62
CA VAL A 47 -11.09 -6.38 9.06
C VAL A 47 -10.96 -5.92 7.60
N LYS A 48 -9.83 -5.30 7.23
CA LYS A 48 -9.61 -4.79 5.87
C LYS A 48 -9.48 -5.94 4.88
N GLY A 49 -8.58 -6.88 5.16
CA GLY A 49 -8.39 -8.06 4.30
C GLY A 49 -9.68 -8.88 4.13
N PHE A 50 -10.50 -8.97 5.17
CA PHE A 50 -11.82 -9.62 5.09
C PHE A 50 -12.77 -8.94 4.09
N TYR A 51 -12.83 -7.61 4.09
CA TYR A 51 -13.67 -6.87 3.14
C TYR A 51 -13.14 -6.94 1.72
N ASP A 52 -11.82 -6.81 1.55
CA ASP A 52 -11.20 -6.90 0.23
C ASP A 52 -11.50 -8.28 -0.40
N ALA A 53 -11.43 -9.36 0.39
CA ALA A 53 -11.80 -10.69 -0.05
C ALA A 53 -13.30 -10.88 -0.30
N LEU A 54 -14.18 -10.24 0.47
CA LEU A 54 -15.63 -10.24 0.23
C LEU A 54 -15.97 -9.57 -1.10
N LEU A 55 -15.39 -8.40 -1.35
CA LEU A 55 -15.58 -7.64 -2.58
C LEU A 55 -15.04 -8.42 -3.79
N ALA A 56 -13.83 -8.99 -3.67
CA ALA A 56 -13.26 -9.86 -4.67
C ALA A 56 -14.14 -11.10 -4.94
N ALA A 57 -14.70 -11.72 -3.90
CA ALA A 57 -15.58 -12.88 -4.04
C ALA A 57 -16.92 -12.54 -4.72
N GLN A 58 -17.40 -11.29 -4.59
CA GLN A 58 -18.57 -10.79 -5.31
C GLN A 58 -18.28 -10.41 -6.76
N GLY A 59 -17.04 -10.57 -7.23
CA GLY A 59 -16.63 -10.22 -8.58
C GLY A 59 -16.31 -8.73 -8.76
N ILE A 60 -16.28 -7.95 -7.68
CA ILE A 60 -15.76 -6.59 -7.69
C ILE A 60 -14.24 -6.71 -7.68
N ARG A 61 -13.63 -6.56 -8.86
CA ARG A 61 -12.18 -6.45 -8.98
C ARG A 61 -11.75 -5.13 -8.36
N LEU A 62 -11.35 -5.16 -7.10
CA LEU A 62 -10.45 -4.17 -6.55
C LEU A 62 -9.14 -4.38 -7.30
N ASP A 63 -8.76 -3.44 -8.17
CA ASP A 63 -7.54 -3.57 -8.95
C ASP A 63 -6.35 -3.90 -8.03
N PRO A 64 -5.65 -5.03 -8.26
CA PRO A 64 -4.48 -5.41 -7.49
C PRO A 64 -3.25 -4.55 -7.80
N GLU A 65 -3.37 -3.50 -8.61
CA GLU A 65 -2.30 -2.50 -8.81
C GLU A 65 -2.03 -1.62 -7.57
N SER A 66 -2.59 -1.96 -6.41
CA SER A 66 -2.06 -1.53 -5.11
C SER A 66 -0.97 -2.46 -4.56
N GLY A 67 -0.20 -3.10 -5.45
CA GLY A 67 1.13 -3.68 -5.16
C GLY A 67 2.21 -2.65 -4.81
N LYS A 68 1.82 -1.49 -4.28
CA LYS A 68 2.70 -0.50 -3.66
C LYS A 68 2.12 -0.23 -2.28
N ASP A 69 2.88 -0.59 -1.26
CA ASP A 69 2.67 -0.18 0.13
C ASP A 69 1.99 1.19 0.17
N GLY A 70 0.69 1.22 0.50
CA GLY A 70 -0.16 2.41 0.57
C GLY A 70 0.21 3.35 1.73
N ARG A 71 1.51 3.51 1.98
CA ARG A 71 2.16 4.44 2.90
C ARG A 71 2.79 5.62 2.14
N GLY A 72 2.27 5.95 0.96
CA GLY A 72 2.72 7.09 0.15
C GLY A 72 1.59 8.06 -0.11
N ARG A 73 1.86 9.36 0.07
CA ARG A 73 1.02 10.42 -0.51
C ARG A 73 1.25 10.42 -2.02
N GLU A 74 0.19 10.64 -2.79
CA GLU A 74 0.31 10.93 -4.21
C GLU A 74 1.22 12.15 -4.44
N ALA A 75 2.02 12.10 -5.50
CA ALA A 75 2.90 13.19 -5.86
C ALA A 75 2.05 14.43 -6.20
N THR A 76 2.12 15.47 -5.36
CA THR A 76 1.37 16.72 -5.58
C THR A 76 2.05 17.62 -6.62
N TYR A 77 3.24 17.23 -7.10
CA TYR A 77 4.09 18.00 -8.03
C TYR A 77 4.39 19.42 -7.56
N LYS A 78 4.36 19.63 -6.24
CA LYS A 78 4.64 20.88 -5.56
C LYS A 78 5.56 20.61 -4.39
N VAL A 79 6.57 21.45 -4.23
CA VAL A 79 7.52 21.42 -3.12
C VAL A 79 7.72 22.84 -2.61
N SER A 80 7.84 22.99 -1.29
CA SER A 80 8.17 24.26 -0.65
C SER A 80 9.62 24.27 -0.23
N VAL A 81 10.25 25.43 -0.26
CA VAL A 81 11.60 25.62 0.27
C VAL A 81 11.57 25.36 1.77
N HIS A 82 12.42 24.46 2.26
CA HIS A 82 12.54 24.16 3.67
C HIS A 82 13.19 25.32 4.43
N LYS A 83 13.08 25.34 5.77
CA LYS A 83 13.68 26.40 6.61
C LYS A 83 15.19 26.58 6.42
N ASN A 84 15.88 25.52 5.97
CA ASN A 84 17.30 25.53 5.66
C ASN A 84 17.63 26.01 4.23
N GLY A 85 16.64 26.45 3.46
CA GLY A 85 16.82 26.91 2.08
C GLY A 85 16.89 25.81 1.02
N GLN A 86 16.73 24.54 1.39
CA GLN A 86 16.82 23.42 0.45
C GLN A 86 15.46 23.09 -0.19
N ILE A 87 15.52 22.56 -1.41
CA ILE A 87 14.39 21.92 -2.10
C ILE A 87 14.72 20.43 -2.22
N VAL A 88 13.87 19.58 -1.67
CA VAL A 88 14.07 18.12 -1.68
C VAL A 88 13.11 17.49 -2.67
N ILE A 89 13.64 16.67 -3.59
CA ILE A 89 12.83 15.87 -4.51
C ILE A 89 12.51 14.55 -3.79
N GLY A 90 11.22 14.30 -3.55
CA GLY A 90 10.74 13.07 -2.92
C GLY A 90 10.90 11.83 -3.80
N THR A 91 10.88 10.67 -3.16
CA THR A 91 11.05 9.36 -3.83
C THR A 91 10.00 9.05 -4.89
N ALA A 92 8.80 9.61 -4.78
CA ALA A 92 7.75 9.43 -5.78
C ALA A 92 8.20 9.91 -7.17
N TYR A 93 8.83 11.09 -7.24
CA TYR A 93 9.29 11.67 -8.50
C TYR A 93 10.50 10.90 -9.06
N THR A 94 11.47 10.55 -8.21
CA THR A 94 12.67 9.82 -8.66
C THR A 94 12.34 8.42 -9.12
N SER A 95 11.36 7.76 -8.50
CA SER A 95 10.89 6.43 -8.90
C SER A 95 10.12 6.47 -10.22
N GLU A 96 9.29 7.51 -10.44
CA GLU A 96 8.56 7.70 -11.69
C GLU A 96 9.51 8.02 -12.86
N MET A 97 10.59 8.77 -12.59
CA MET A 97 11.68 9.00 -13.53
C MET A 97 12.63 7.79 -13.70
N GLY A 98 12.48 6.73 -12.90
CA GLY A 98 13.31 5.52 -12.97
C GLY A 98 14.77 5.73 -12.54
N LEU A 99 15.04 6.75 -11.72
CA LEU A 99 16.39 7.10 -11.29
C LEU A 99 16.97 6.07 -10.32
N LYS A 100 18.27 5.85 -10.42
CA LYS A 100 19.03 4.90 -9.61
C LYS A 100 20.03 5.63 -8.71
N PRO A 101 20.41 5.02 -7.57
CA PRO A 101 21.51 5.53 -6.78
C PRO A 101 22.79 5.63 -7.63
N GLY A 102 23.41 6.82 -7.64
CA GLY A 102 24.60 7.10 -8.44
C GLY A 102 24.33 7.76 -9.80
N ASP A 103 23.07 8.07 -10.12
CA ASP A 103 22.73 9.01 -11.18
C ASP A 103 23.09 10.43 -10.76
N GLU A 104 23.75 11.16 -11.67
CA GLU A 104 24.22 12.52 -11.41
C GLU A 104 23.50 13.52 -12.31
N PHE A 105 23.35 14.75 -11.81
CA PHE A 105 22.66 15.82 -12.51
C PHE A 105 23.50 17.08 -12.52
N THR A 106 23.61 17.72 -13.68
CA THR A 106 24.09 19.09 -13.78
C THR A 106 22.95 20.06 -13.45
N ILE A 107 23.21 20.99 -12.54
CA ILE A 107 22.28 22.07 -12.18
C ILE A 107 22.58 23.28 -13.05
N LYS A 108 21.60 23.71 -13.85
CA LYS A 108 21.64 24.99 -14.57
C LYS A 108 20.60 25.94 -13.99
N LEU A 109 21.05 27.12 -13.57
CA LEU A 109 20.19 28.20 -13.11
C LEU A 109 19.74 29.04 -14.29
N GLY A 110 18.44 29.32 -14.36
CA GLY A 110 17.90 30.35 -15.24
C GLY A 110 16.99 31.31 -14.47
N TYR A 111 16.36 32.25 -15.19
CA TYR A 111 15.53 33.26 -14.54
C TYR A 111 14.26 32.64 -13.94
N LYS A 112 14.22 32.51 -12.61
CA LYS A 112 13.15 31.87 -11.82
C LYS A 112 12.95 30.35 -12.07
N HIS A 113 13.92 29.67 -12.67
CA HIS A 113 13.84 28.21 -12.88
C HIS A 113 15.19 27.52 -12.65
N ILE A 114 15.12 26.28 -12.17
CA ILE A 114 16.27 25.40 -12.01
C ILE A 114 16.10 24.23 -12.98
N HIS A 115 17.04 24.04 -13.87
CA HIS A 115 17.09 22.88 -14.75
C HIS A 115 18.05 21.84 -14.18
N LEU A 116 17.53 20.63 -13.96
CA LEU A 116 18.34 19.45 -13.69
C LEU A 116 18.49 18.69 -15.01
N ARG A 117 19.72 18.50 -15.46
CA ARG A 117 20.03 17.66 -16.63
C ARG A 117 20.80 16.44 -16.16
N GLN A 118 20.27 15.26 -16.42
CA GLN A 118 20.98 14.02 -16.13
C GLN A 118 22.28 14.00 -16.92
N LEU A 119 23.36 13.62 -16.24
CA LEU A 119 24.62 13.32 -16.87
C LEU A 119 24.56 11.87 -17.31
N ASP A 120 24.56 11.64 -18.62
CA ASP A 120 24.75 10.29 -19.15
C ASP A 120 26.20 9.89 -18.84
N LYS A 121 26.38 8.70 -18.26
CA LYS A 121 27.70 8.09 -18.14
C LYS A 121 28.04 7.52 -19.52
N ASP A 122 28.95 8.19 -20.23
CA ASP A 122 29.67 7.59 -21.36
C ASP A 122 30.37 6.28 -20.92
#